data_AF-A0A520ZUD7-F1
#
_entry.id   AF-A0A520ZUD7-F1
#
_cell.length_a   1.000
_cell.length_b   1.000
_cell.length_c   1.000
_cell.angle_alpha   90.00
_cell.angle_beta   90.00
_cell.angle_gamma   90.00
#
_symmetry.space_group_name_H-M   'P 1'
#
loop_
_entity.id
_entity.type
_entity.pdbx_description
1 polymer ?
#
loop_
_entity_poly.entity_id
_entity_poly.type
_entity_poly.pdbx_seq_one_letter_code
_entity_poly.pdbx_strand_id
1 'polypeptide(L)'
;MDTSTRQLKLMVYASLMATLTAVGAYIAIPIGPVPIVLQNLFVMLAGLLLGGRWGLTSVGVYLLAGAVGLPVFAGGTGGIGKFIGPTGGYLLGFAAAAYVIGKI
;
A
#
# COMPACT_ATOMS: atom_id res chain seq x y z
N MET A 1 -16.04 -17.05 -17.86
CA MET A 1 -16.06 -15.65 -17.40
C MET A 1 -15.39 -14.81 -18.46
N ASP A 2 -16.07 -13.79 -18.96
CA ASP A 2 -15.43 -12.82 -19.87
C ASP A 2 -14.21 -12.18 -19.21
N THR A 3 -13.17 -11.97 -20.00
CA THR A 3 -11.92 -11.33 -19.56
C THR A 3 -12.19 -9.97 -18.90
N SER A 4 -13.17 -9.23 -19.40
CA SER A 4 -13.61 -7.94 -18.84
C SER A 4 -14.10 -8.04 -17.40
N THR A 5 -14.96 -9.03 -17.09
CA THR A 5 -15.49 -9.24 -15.74
C THR A 5 -14.39 -9.64 -14.76
N ARG A 6 -13.42 -10.43 -15.20
CA ARG A 6 -12.26 -10.79 -14.38
C ARG A 6 -11.40 -9.58 -14.04
N GLN A 7 -11.14 -8.70 -15.03
CA GLN A 7 -10.35 -7.49 -14.78
C GLN A 7 -11.06 -6.50 -13.87
N LEU A 8 -12.38 -6.34 -14.01
CA LEU A 8 -13.19 -5.53 -13.10
C LEU A 8 -13.05 -6.01 -11.65
N LYS A 9 -13.16 -7.32 -11.41
CA LYS A 9 -12.97 -7.89 -10.06
C LYS A 9 -11.58 -7.58 -9.49
N LEU A 10 -10.53 -7.72 -10.30
CA LEU A 10 -9.16 -7.44 -9.85
C LEU A 10 -8.93 -5.96 -9.56
N MET A 11 -9.50 -5.06 -10.35
CA MET A 11 -9.47 -3.61 -10.06
C MET A 11 -10.15 -3.29 -8.74
N VAL A 12 -11.32 -3.87 -8.48
CA VAL A 12 -12.05 -3.69 -7.22
C VAL A 12 -11.26 -4.26 -6.04
N TYR A 13 -10.65 -5.43 -6.16
CA TYR A 13 -9.84 -5.99 -5.08
C TYR A 13 -8.56 -5.19 -4.84
N ALA A 14 -7.93 -4.66 -5.89
CA ALA A 14 -6.75 -3.81 -5.77
C ALA A 14 -7.07 -2.48 -5.08
N SER A 15 -8.21 -1.84 -5.39
CA SER A 15 -8.64 -0.62 -4.71
C SER A 15 -9.02 -0.88 -3.25
N LEU A 16 -9.70 -1.99 -2.95
CA LEU A 16 -9.99 -2.40 -1.58
C LEU A 16 -8.72 -2.62 -0.75
N MET A 17 -7.72 -3.31 -1.31
CA MET A 17 -6.44 -3.52 -0.62
C MET A 17 -5.67 -2.21 -0.40
N ALA A 18 -5.74 -1.26 -1.34
CA ALA A 18 -5.14 0.05 -1.18
C ALA A 18 -5.82 0.83 -0.03
N THR A 19 -7.15 0.77 0.04
CA THR A 19 -7.93 1.37 1.14
C THR A 19 -7.62 0.72 2.47
N LEU A 20 -7.55 -0.62 2.55
CA LEU A 20 -7.17 -1.33 3.77
C LEU A 20 -5.76 -0.98 4.23
N THR A 21 -4.82 -0.81 3.29
CA THR A 21 -3.46 -0.34 3.58
C THR A 21 -3.49 1.05 4.20
N ALA A 22 -4.28 1.98 3.65
CA ALA A 22 -4.47 3.31 4.21
C ALA A 22 -5.10 3.28 5.60
N VAL A 23 -6.16 2.49 5.82
CA VAL A 23 -6.80 2.35 7.13
C VAL A 23 -5.82 1.74 8.15
N GLY A 24 -5.05 0.73 7.74
CA GLY A 24 -4.01 0.11 8.57
C GLY A 24 -2.89 1.08 8.97
N ALA A 25 -2.69 2.16 8.22
CA ALA A 25 -1.71 3.21 8.54
C ALA A 25 -2.14 4.08 9.72
N TYR A 26 -3.44 4.14 10.05
CA TYR A 26 -3.94 4.82 11.25
C TYR A 26 -3.71 4.03 12.53
N ILE A 27 -3.61 2.70 12.42
CA ILE A 27 -3.23 1.84 13.54
C ILE A 27 -1.71 1.93 13.69
N ALA A 28 -1.27 3.00 14.34
CA ALA A 28 0.12 3.38 14.50
C ALA A 28 0.49 3.49 15.98
N ILE A 29 1.52 2.77 16.41
CA ILE A 29 2.12 2.89 17.73
C ILE A 29 3.38 3.76 17.59
N PRO A 30 3.38 5.00 18.12
CA PRO A 30 4.47 5.95 17.93
C PRO A 30 5.67 5.57 18.80
N ILE A 31 6.58 4.78 18.23
CA ILE A 31 7.88 4.47 18.83
C ILE A 31 9.02 5.07 17.99
N GLY A 32 9.59 6.19 18.46
CA GLY A 32 10.67 6.87 17.74
C GLY A 32 10.25 7.47 16.38
N PRO A 33 11.21 7.70 15.46
CA PRO A 33 10.95 8.41 14.20
C PRO A 33 10.13 7.61 13.18
N VAL A 34 10.04 6.29 13.33
CA VAL A 34 9.27 5.39 12.45
C VAL A 34 8.29 4.60 13.31
N PRO A 35 6.98 4.88 13.24
CA PRO A 35 5.99 4.19 14.06
C PRO A 35 5.81 2.74 13.61
N ILE A 36 5.42 1.86 14.52
CA ILE A 36 4.92 0.53 14.16
C ILE A 36 3.50 0.70 13.63
N VAL A 37 3.26 0.22 12.41
CA VAL A 37 1.96 0.36 11.73
C VAL A 37 1.42 -0.97 11.24
N LEU A 38 0.10 -1.13 11.29
CA LEU A 38 -0.58 -2.31 10.70
C LEU A 38 -0.57 -2.29 9.17
N GLN A 39 -0.28 -1.13 8.57
CA GLN A 39 -0.12 -0.94 7.12
C GLN A 39 0.75 -2.02 6.45
N ASN A 40 1.85 -2.43 7.09
CA ASN A 40 2.79 -3.41 6.54
C ASN A 40 2.11 -4.76 6.25
N LEU A 41 1.17 -5.16 7.11
CA LEU A 41 0.40 -6.41 6.93
C LEU A 41 -0.39 -6.38 5.63
N PHE A 42 -1.10 -5.27 5.37
CA PHE A 42 -1.93 -5.13 4.17
C PHE A 42 -1.12 -5.06 2.89
N VAL A 43 0.08 -4.48 2.94
CA VAL A 43 1.03 -4.51 1.81
C VAL A 43 1.41 -5.96 1.47
N MET A 44 1.73 -6.78 2.47
CA MET A 44 2.07 -8.19 2.26
C MET A 44 0.87 -8.98 1.73
N LEU A 45 -0.32 -8.74 2.30
CA LEU A 45 -1.56 -9.37 1.83
C LEU A 45 -1.92 -8.96 0.40
N ALA A 46 -1.68 -7.70 0.01
CA ALA A 46 -1.89 -7.24 -1.35
C ALA A 46 -1.02 -8.04 -2.34
N GLY A 47 0.26 -8.27 -2.02
CA GLY A 47 1.13 -9.14 -2.80
C GLY A 47 0.62 -10.58 -2.86
N LEU A 48 0.29 -11.16 -1.71
CA LEU A 48 -0.11 -12.57 -1.58
C LEU A 48 -1.44 -12.89 -2.28
N LEU A 49 -2.43 -12.00 -2.18
CA LEU A 49 -3.81 -12.27 -2.65
C LEU A 49 -4.05 -11.82 -4.09
N LEU A 50 -3.39 -10.74 -4.53
CA LEU A 50 -3.57 -10.19 -5.88
C LEU A 50 -2.48 -10.66 -6.86
N GLY A 51 -1.39 -11.24 -6.35
CA GLY A 51 -0.19 -11.59 -7.12
C GLY A 51 0.65 -10.36 -7.49
N GLY A 52 1.82 -10.58 -8.09
CA GLY A 52 2.84 -9.52 -8.21
C GLY A 52 2.39 -8.30 -9.02
N ARG A 53 1.64 -8.48 -10.11
CA ARG A 53 1.17 -7.34 -10.95
C ARG A 53 0.11 -6.51 -10.24
N TRP A 54 -0.94 -7.14 -9.72
CA TRP A 54 -2.09 -6.45 -9.12
C TRP A 54 -1.81 -5.98 -7.68
N GLY A 55 -0.95 -6.69 -6.94
CA GLY A 55 -0.44 -6.23 -5.64
C GLY A 55 0.41 -4.97 -5.78
N LEU A 56 1.31 -4.92 -6.77
CA LEU A 56 2.07 -3.71 -7.08
C LEU A 56 1.15 -2.55 -7.49
N THR A 57 0.09 -2.81 -8.27
CA THR A 57 -0.85 -1.74 -8.66
C THR A 57 -1.64 -1.22 -7.46
N SER A 58 -2.07 -2.10 -6.55
CA SER A 58 -2.75 -1.73 -5.31
C SER A 58 -1.87 -0.82 -4.43
N VAL A 59 -0.62 -1.22 -4.19
CA VAL A 59 0.33 -0.41 -3.43
C VAL A 59 0.70 0.87 -4.19
N GLY A 60 0.80 0.82 -5.51
CA GLY A 60 1.02 2.00 -6.34
C GLY A 60 -0.10 3.04 -6.19
N VAL A 61 -1.36 2.62 -6.21
CA VAL A 61 -2.51 3.50 -5.95
C VAL A 61 -2.42 4.13 -4.56
N TYR A 62 -2.08 3.34 -3.54
CA TYR A 62 -1.84 3.83 -2.18
C TYR A 62 -0.74 4.89 -2.12
N LEU A 63 0.41 4.65 -2.76
CA LEU A 63 1.54 5.57 -2.79
C LEU A 63 1.22 6.86 -3.56
N LEU A 64 0.54 6.76 -4.69
CA LEU A 64 0.11 7.91 -5.48
C LEU A 64 -0.90 8.77 -4.72
N ALA A 65 -1.88 8.14 -4.04
CA ALA A 65 -2.83 8.84 -3.20
C ALA A 65 -2.12 9.65 -2.11
N GLY A 66 -1.17 9.04 -1.40
CA GLY A 66 -0.39 9.73 -0.38
C GLY A 66 0.57 10.78 -0.95
N ALA A 67 1.13 10.57 -2.15
CA ALA A 67 1.99 11.54 -2.82
C ALA A 67 1.25 12.83 -3.19
N VAL A 68 0.00 12.73 -3.64
CA VAL A 68 -0.89 13.88 -3.94
C VAL A 68 -1.28 14.66 -2.68
N GLY A 69 -1.04 14.10 -1.49
CA GLY A 69 -1.27 14.79 -0.22
C GLY A 69 -2.44 14.24 0.60
N LEU A 70 -3.07 13.14 0.17
CA LEU A 70 -4.09 12.50 0.98
C LEU A 70 -3.47 11.93 2.27
N PRO A 71 -4.18 12.01 3.41
CA PRO A 71 -3.68 11.58 4.72
C PRO A 71 -3.70 10.05 4.88
N VAL A 72 -3.09 9.31 3.96
CA VAL A 72 -3.11 7.84 3.91
C VAL A 72 -1.85 7.18 4.48
N PHE A 73 -0.79 7.94 4.73
CA PHE A 73 0.44 7.44 5.34
C PHE A 73 0.31 7.35 6.86
N ALA A 74 1.26 6.66 7.48
CA ALA A 74 1.31 6.39 8.92
C ALA A 74 0.89 7.61 9.77
N GLY A 75 -0.05 7.39 10.70
CA GLY A 75 -0.55 8.44 11.59
C GLY A 75 -1.41 9.52 10.91
N GLY A 76 -2.02 9.22 9.77
CA GLY A 76 -2.85 10.17 9.03
C GLY A 76 -2.03 11.26 8.34
N THR A 77 -0.79 10.96 7.98
CA THR A 77 0.10 11.91 7.30
C THR A 77 0.06 11.71 5.79
N GLY A 78 0.53 12.69 5.03
CA GLY A 78 0.52 12.67 3.56
C GLY A 78 1.57 13.60 2.96
N GLY A 79 1.68 13.57 1.64
CA GLY A 79 2.50 14.47 0.85
C GLY A 79 3.83 13.87 0.40
N ILE A 80 4.35 14.42 -0.71
CA ILE A 80 5.59 13.96 -1.34
C ILE A 80 6.81 14.06 -0.42
N GLY A 81 6.80 14.97 0.57
CA GLY A 81 7.87 15.10 1.56
C GLY A 81 8.10 13.84 2.40
N LYS A 82 7.10 12.95 2.52
CA LYS A 82 7.25 11.66 3.24
C LYS A 82 8.15 10.67 2.52
N PHE A 83 8.38 10.83 1.23
CA PHE A 83 9.33 10.00 0.47
C PHE A 83 10.79 10.35 0.75
N ILE A 84 11.07 11.60 1.17
CA ILE A 84 12.41 12.09 1.51
C ILE A 84 12.65 12.00 3.04
N GLY A 85 11.60 11.74 3.81
CA GLY A 85 11.66 11.59 5.27
C GLY A 85 12.12 10.20 5.73
N PRO A 86 12.19 9.98 7.07
CA PRO A 86 12.67 8.73 7.65
C PRO A 86 11.85 7.49 7.26
N THR A 87 10.58 7.67 6.89
CA THR A 87 9.68 6.59 6.45
C THR A 87 9.70 6.37 4.93
N GLY A 88 10.43 7.18 4.17
CA GLY A 88 10.42 7.13 2.70
C GLY A 88 10.91 5.80 2.13
N GLY A 89 11.95 5.23 2.75
CA GLY A 89 12.47 3.91 2.39
C GLY A 89 11.43 2.80 2.55
N TYR A 90 10.56 2.88 3.56
CA TYR A 90 9.46 1.93 3.73
C TYR A 90 8.42 2.06 2.62
N LEU A 91 8.05 3.29 2.24
CA LEU A 91 7.08 3.54 1.17
C LEU A 91 7.53 2.93 -0.16
N LEU A 92 8.78 3.16 -0.56
CA LEU A 92 9.34 2.55 -1.77
C LEU A 92 9.50 1.03 -1.61
N GLY A 93 9.92 0.58 -0.43
CA GLY A 93 10.03 -0.83 -0.08
C GLY A 93 8.71 -1.59 -0.18
N PHE A 94 7.57 -0.96 0.10
CA PHE A 94 6.26 -1.60 -0.03
C PHE A 94 5.91 -2.00 -1.46
N ALA A 95 6.26 -1.18 -2.44
CA ALA A 95 6.05 -1.53 -3.84
C ALA A 95 6.88 -2.76 -4.23
N ALA A 96 8.16 -2.78 -3.83
CA ALA A 96 9.04 -3.93 -4.06
C ALA A 96 8.54 -5.18 -3.32
N ALA A 97 8.16 -5.05 -2.05
CA ALA A 97 7.66 -6.14 -1.23
C ALA A 97 6.39 -6.77 -1.80
N ALA A 98 5.39 -5.97 -2.17
CA ALA A 98 4.16 -6.50 -2.76
C ALA A 98 4.41 -7.23 -4.09
N TYR A 99 5.34 -6.74 -4.92
CA TYR A 99 5.71 -7.41 -6.16
C TYR A 99 6.42 -8.74 -5.91
N VAL A 100 7.42 -8.76 -5.03
CA VAL A 100 8.22 -9.97 -4.72
C VAL A 100 7.35 -11.03 -4.05
N ILE A 101 6.53 -10.64 -3.06
CA ILE A 101 5.63 -11.57 -2.37
C ILE A 101 4.64 -12.19 -3.36
N GLY A 102 4.07 -11.40 -4.26
CA GLY A 102 3.14 -11.92 -5.26
C GLY A 102 3.79 -12.69 -6.42
N LYS A 103 5.11 -12.86 -6.40
CA LYS A 103 5.89 -13.61 -7.40
C LYS A 103 6.36 -14.98 -6.89
N ILE A 104 6.32 -15.20 -5.58
CA ILE A 104 6.63 -16.46 -4.90
C ILE A 104 5.34 -17.26 -4.77
#